data_AF-A0A530QYP8-F1
#
_entry.id   AF-A0A530QYP8-F1
#
_cell.length_a   1.000
_cell.length_b   1.000
_cell.length_c   1.000
_cell.angle_alpha   90.00
_cell.angle_beta   90.00
_cell.angle_gamma   90.00
#
_symmetry.space_group_name_H-M   'P 1'
#
loop_
_entity.id
_entity.type
_entity.pdbx_description
1 polymer ?
#
loop_
_entity_poly.entity_id
_entity_poly.type
_entity_poly.pdbx_seq_one_letter_code
_entity_poly.pdbx_strand_id
1 'polypeptide(L)'
;MGRVLVWLIAAISSITLSLQPAVSEPKHAIAMQGEPALPADYTHFNYVNPDAPKGGSITYCVVGSFDNLNPFILKSLRTTARGMIDRIFGNLVFEPLMQRNDDEAFSLYGLLADTADMDPERRSIEFHLDPRAKWSDGQPMTAEDVLFTYDVFTEQGRPPYSARMSMVAKLEKIGDRSVRFTFNDKANRETPLVIAMTPIVPKHAFDKETFDRTTLKP
;
A
#
# COMPACT_ATOMS: atom_id res chain seq x y z
N MET A 1 36.68 16.16 74.89
CA MET A 1 35.39 16.87 74.81
C MET A 1 34.94 16.89 73.35
N GLY A 2 33.72 16.45 73.05
CA GLY A 2 32.93 16.93 71.90
C GLY A 2 33.11 16.23 70.53
N ARG A 3 32.08 15.46 70.15
CA ARG A 3 31.81 14.82 68.84
C ARG A 3 31.65 15.85 67.71
N VAL A 4 32.00 15.50 66.47
CA VAL A 4 31.19 15.85 65.28
C VAL A 4 31.30 14.73 64.24
N LEU A 5 30.17 14.10 63.95
CA LEU A 5 29.95 13.07 62.93
C LEU A 5 29.33 13.79 61.71
N VAL A 6 30.00 13.79 60.57
CA VAL A 6 29.48 14.40 59.33
C VAL A 6 28.87 13.30 58.45
N TRP A 7 27.55 13.37 58.25
CA TRP A 7 26.82 12.54 57.31
C TRP A 7 26.83 13.18 55.93
N LEU A 8 27.33 12.47 54.92
CA LEU A 8 27.21 12.82 53.51
C LEU A 8 25.99 12.10 52.94
N ILE A 9 24.92 12.84 52.66
CA ILE A 9 23.74 12.34 51.93
C ILE A 9 23.97 12.67 50.44
N ALA A 10 24.19 11.62 49.64
CA ALA A 10 24.21 11.72 48.18
C ALA A 10 22.77 11.66 47.66
N ALA A 11 22.29 12.74 47.04
CA ALA A 11 21.03 12.78 46.33
C ALA A 11 21.21 12.20 44.91
N ILE A 12 20.61 11.04 44.65
CA ILE A 12 20.52 10.44 43.32
C ILE A 12 19.19 10.88 42.70
N SER A 13 19.23 11.82 41.76
CA SER A 13 18.07 12.17 40.93
C SER A 13 17.88 11.11 39.85
N SER A 14 16.86 10.27 40.02
CA SER A 14 16.42 9.31 39.01
C SER A 14 15.69 10.04 37.88
N ILE A 15 16.35 10.17 36.72
CA ILE A 15 15.68 10.58 35.48
C ILE A 15 14.88 9.38 34.96
N THR A 16 13.57 9.43 35.14
CA THR A 16 12.64 8.48 34.51
C THR A 16 12.54 8.81 33.02
N LEU A 17 13.23 8.04 32.19
CA LEU A 17 13.10 8.10 30.74
C LEU A 17 11.79 7.39 30.34
N SER A 18 10.75 8.17 30.05
CA SER A 18 9.51 7.64 29.48
C SER A 18 9.78 7.13 28.06
N LEU A 19 9.75 5.81 27.86
CA LEU A 19 9.71 5.24 26.52
C LEU A 19 8.35 5.55 25.90
N GLN A 20 8.28 6.62 25.11
CA GLN A 20 7.20 6.76 24.14
C GLN A 20 7.46 5.79 22.98
N PRO A 21 6.46 5.04 22.49
CA PRO A 21 6.62 4.27 21.26
C PRO A 21 6.97 5.25 20.14
N ALA A 22 8.06 4.97 19.42
CA ALA A 22 8.43 5.72 18.23
C ALA A 22 7.33 5.50 17.19
N VAL A 23 6.45 6.49 17.03
CA VAL A 23 5.56 6.59 15.87
C VAL A 23 6.44 7.06 14.73
N SER A 24 6.53 6.30 13.64
CA SER A 24 7.32 6.73 12.50
C SER A 24 6.59 7.90 11.81
N GLU A 25 7.31 8.78 11.14
CA GLU A 25 6.69 9.93 10.49
C GLU A 25 6.13 9.52 9.12
N PRO A 26 4.98 10.06 8.67
CA PRO A 26 4.47 9.82 7.33
C PRO A 26 5.52 10.20 6.26
N LYS A 27 5.90 9.23 5.42
CA LYS A 27 6.85 9.42 4.31
C LYS A 27 6.12 9.37 2.97
N HIS A 28 6.53 10.22 2.02
CA HIS A 28 6.03 10.21 0.63
C HIS A 28 6.43 8.95 -0.15
N ALA A 29 7.46 8.24 0.34
CA ALA A 29 8.01 7.07 -0.29
C ALA A 29 8.63 6.11 0.72
N ILE A 30 8.67 4.82 0.36
CA ILE A 30 9.28 3.74 1.13
C ILE A 30 10.19 2.90 0.23
N ALA A 31 11.28 2.38 0.78
CA ALA A 31 12.22 1.53 0.06
C ALA A 31 12.44 0.19 0.77
N MET A 32 12.67 -0.88 -0.01
CA MET A 32 12.96 -2.19 0.56
C MET A 32 14.26 -2.17 1.34
N GLN A 33 15.26 -1.45 0.83
CA GLN A 33 16.57 -1.24 1.45
C GLN A 33 16.98 0.22 1.25
N GLY A 34 17.58 0.83 2.27
CA GLY A 34 18.00 2.23 2.22
C GLY A 34 16.83 3.22 2.22
N GLU A 35 17.07 4.40 1.64
CA GLU A 35 16.07 5.45 1.47
C GLU A 35 15.71 5.59 -0.02
N PRO A 36 14.47 6.04 -0.35
CA PRO A 36 14.07 6.35 -1.72
C PRO A 36 14.98 7.41 -2.36
N ALA A 37 15.27 7.26 -3.66
CA ALA A 37 16.19 8.14 -4.37
C ALA A 37 15.64 9.56 -4.63
N LEU A 38 14.31 9.71 -4.79
CA LEU A 38 13.68 10.98 -5.14
C LEU A 38 13.26 11.76 -3.88
N PRO A 39 13.55 13.07 -3.82
CA PRO A 39 13.17 13.91 -2.67
C PRO A 39 11.65 14.08 -2.60
N ALA A 40 11.13 14.58 -1.47
CA ALA A 40 9.69 14.73 -1.25
C ALA A 40 8.99 15.70 -2.22
N ASP A 41 9.74 16.63 -2.81
CA ASP A 41 9.27 17.65 -3.75
C ASP A 41 9.52 17.29 -5.23
N TYR A 42 9.86 16.03 -5.52
CA TYR A 42 10.01 15.56 -6.89
C TYR A 42 8.74 15.80 -7.72
N THR A 43 8.92 16.15 -8.99
CA THR A 43 7.80 16.49 -9.90
C THR A 43 7.41 15.35 -10.84
N HIS A 44 8.33 14.43 -11.12
CA HIS A 44 8.12 13.25 -11.96
C HIS A 44 9.23 12.22 -11.71
N PHE A 45 9.01 10.96 -12.12
CA PHE A 45 10.10 9.98 -12.18
C PHE A 45 11.13 10.34 -13.26
N ASN A 46 12.39 9.96 -13.05
CA ASN A 46 13.52 10.34 -13.91
C ASN A 46 13.39 9.87 -15.36
N TYR A 47 12.67 8.77 -15.59
CA TYR A 47 12.48 8.17 -16.92
C TYR A 47 11.24 8.70 -17.66
N VAL A 48 10.55 9.68 -17.10
CA VAL A 48 9.36 10.28 -17.71
C VAL A 48 9.74 11.60 -18.38
N ASN A 49 9.25 11.82 -19.60
CA ASN A 49 9.25 13.14 -20.22
C ASN A 49 8.06 13.96 -19.68
N PRO A 50 8.29 14.99 -18.84
CA PRO A 50 7.19 15.81 -18.30
C PRO A 50 6.43 16.57 -19.40
N ASP A 51 7.09 16.87 -20.51
CA ASP A 51 6.54 17.59 -21.66
C ASP A 51 5.92 16.66 -22.72
N ALA A 52 5.62 15.41 -22.36
CA ALA A 52 5.02 14.45 -23.29
C ALA A 52 3.69 15.00 -23.86
N PRO A 53 3.54 15.08 -25.21
CA PRO A 53 2.31 15.55 -25.84
C PRO A 53 1.08 14.77 -25.37
N LYS A 54 -0.01 15.47 -25.09
CA LYS A 54 -1.28 14.86 -24.69
C LYS A 54 -2.21 14.73 -25.90
N GLY A 55 -2.68 13.52 -26.17
CA GLY A 55 -3.60 13.21 -27.28
C GLY A 55 -3.09 12.08 -28.18
N GLY A 56 -3.89 11.75 -29.19
CA GLY A 56 -3.64 10.62 -30.08
C GLY A 56 -4.15 9.29 -29.52
N SER A 57 -3.82 8.20 -30.21
CA SER A 57 -4.18 6.84 -29.81
C SER A 57 -2.97 5.91 -29.95
N ILE A 58 -2.97 4.86 -29.12
CA ILE A 58 -2.03 3.76 -29.22
C ILE A 58 -2.80 2.46 -29.44
N THR A 59 -2.34 1.65 -30.38
CA THR A 59 -2.91 0.33 -30.66
C THR A 59 -1.91 -0.74 -30.25
N TYR A 60 -2.27 -1.54 -29.25
CA TYR A 60 -1.49 -2.70 -28.84
C TYR A 60 -2.06 -3.97 -29.46
N CYS A 61 -1.19 -4.78 -30.06
CA CYS A 61 -1.55 -6.10 -30.57
C CYS A 61 -0.99 -7.18 -29.63
N VAL A 62 -1.84 -8.12 -29.24
CA VAL A 62 -1.45 -9.27 -28.41
C VAL A 62 -1.99 -10.56 -29.02
N VAL A 63 -1.25 -11.65 -28.88
CA VAL A 63 -1.69 -12.97 -29.34
C VAL A 63 -2.58 -13.61 -28.27
N GLY A 64 -3.79 -14.02 -28.65
CA GLY A 64 -4.74 -14.69 -27.75
C GLY A 64 -6.15 -14.15 -27.88
N SER A 65 -6.96 -14.41 -26.85
CA SER A 65 -8.32 -13.89 -26.68
C SER A 65 -8.55 -13.57 -25.21
N PHE A 66 -9.68 -12.94 -24.89
CA PHE A 66 -10.12 -12.70 -23.52
C PHE A 66 -11.63 -12.96 -23.37
N ASP A 67 -12.04 -13.35 -22.17
CA ASP A 67 -13.44 -13.56 -21.79
C ASP A 67 -13.76 -13.02 -20.38
N ASN A 68 -12.85 -12.23 -19.81
CA ASN A 68 -12.96 -11.69 -18.46
C ASN A 68 -12.22 -10.35 -18.29
N LEU A 69 -12.77 -9.46 -17.47
CA LEU A 69 -12.18 -8.18 -17.05
C LEU A 69 -11.83 -8.15 -15.55
N ASN A 70 -12.14 -9.18 -14.76
CA ASN A 70 -11.71 -9.30 -13.36
C ASN A 70 -10.38 -10.08 -13.25
N PRO A 71 -9.23 -9.44 -13.01
CA PRO A 71 -7.92 -10.12 -12.97
C PRO A 71 -7.61 -10.80 -11.63
N PHE A 72 -8.50 -10.70 -10.66
CA PHE A 72 -8.26 -11.11 -9.27
C PHE A 72 -8.79 -12.50 -8.93
N ILE A 73 -9.35 -13.23 -9.89
CA ILE A 73 -10.02 -14.52 -9.69
C ILE A 73 -9.35 -15.66 -10.45
N LEU A 74 -9.60 -16.90 -10.03
CA LEU A 74 -9.04 -18.09 -10.70
C LEU A 74 -9.68 -18.36 -12.06
N LYS A 75 -11.00 -18.13 -12.15
CA LYS A 75 -11.76 -18.35 -13.39
C LYS A 75 -11.29 -17.37 -14.45
N SER A 76 -10.97 -17.87 -15.63
CA SER A 76 -10.46 -17.07 -16.76
C SER A 76 -9.19 -16.26 -16.44
N LEU A 77 -8.38 -16.70 -15.46
CA LEU A 77 -7.11 -16.05 -15.12
C LEU A 77 -6.18 -15.88 -16.34
N ARG A 78 -6.13 -16.90 -17.21
CA ARG A 78 -5.25 -16.90 -18.40
C ARG A 78 -5.89 -16.25 -19.63
N THR A 79 -7.15 -15.84 -19.52
CA THR A 79 -7.97 -15.22 -20.57
C THR A 79 -8.59 -13.92 -20.07
N THR A 80 -7.96 -13.27 -19.09
CA THR A 80 -8.34 -11.93 -18.66
C THR A 80 -7.74 -10.90 -19.61
N ALA A 81 -8.48 -9.82 -19.89
CA ALA A 81 -7.99 -8.73 -20.73
C ALA A 81 -6.69 -8.13 -20.19
N ARG A 82 -5.75 -7.85 -21.10
CA ARG A 82 -4.51 -7.12 -20.81
C ARG A 82 -4.83 -5.67 -20.40
N GLY A 83 -3.95 -5.06 -19.62
CA GLY A 83 -4.11 -3.68 -19.16
C GLY A 83 -4.95 -3.49 -17.88
N MET A 84 -5.75 -4.48 -17.45
CA MET A 84 -6.44 -4.41 -16.14
C MET A 84 -5.42 -4.26 -15.00
N ILE A 85 -4.44 -5.18 -14.99
CA ILE A 85 -3.18 -5.13 -14.25
C ILE A 85 -2.14 -5.81 -15.13
N ASP A 86 -0.98 -5.19 -15.35
CA ASP A 86 -0.07 -5.63 -16.40
C ASP A 86 1.39 -5.32 -16.09
N ARG A 87 2.29 -6.23 -16.49
CA ARG A 87 3.75 -6.01 -16.35
C ARG A 87 4.33 -5.16 -17.48
N ILE A 88 3.66 -5.09 -18.62
CA ILE A 88 4.11 -4.36 -19.80
C ILE A 88 3.41 -3.02 -19.88
N PHE A 89 2.09 -3.02 -19.68
CA PHE A 89 1.27 -1.80 -19.79
C PHE A 89 1.07 -1.07 -18.46
N GLY A 90 1.47 -1.69 -17.35
CA GLY A 90 1.15 -1.20 -16.02
C GLY A 90 -0.30 -1.46 -15.60
N ASN A 91 -0.73 -0.75 -14.57
CA ASN A 91 -2.06 -0.86 -14.00
C ASN A 91 -2.94 0.26 -14.58
N LEU A 92 -3.66 0.00 -15.69
CA LEU A 92 -4.46 1.04 -16.35
C LEU A 92 -5.85 1.21 -15.75
N VAL A 93 -6.28 0.29 -14.87
CA VAL A 93 -7.63 0.28 -14.27
C VAL A 93 -7.57 0.16 -12.75
N PHE A 94 -6.86 -0.85 -12.22
CA PHE A 94 -6.79 -1.10 -10.78
C PHE A 94 -5.44 -0.68 -10.21
N GLU A 95 -5.44 0.44 -9.49
CA GLU A 95 -4.23 1.00 -8.91
C GLU A 95 -3.94 0.46 -7.49
N PRO A 96 -2.66 0.31 -7.12
CA PRO A 96 -2.25 -0.03 -5.75
C PRO A 96 -2.22 1.21 -4.84
N LEU A 97 -1.96 1.01 -3.55
CA LEU A 97 -1.80 2.12 -2.60
C LEU A 97 -0.59 2.99 -2.95
N MET A 98 0.52 2.39 -3.36
CA MET A 98 1.74 3.10 -3.75
C MET A 98 2.29 2.58 -5.08
N GLN A 99 2.91 3.47 -5.86
CA GLN A 99 3.46 3.21 -7.19
C GLN A 99 4.94 2.86 -7.12
N ARG A 100 5.37 1.82 -7.83
CA ARG A 100 6.79 1.48 -7.97
C ARG A 100 7.52 2.47 -8.88
N ASN A 101 8.72 2.87 -8.46
CA ASN A 101 9.71 3.52 -9.32
C ASN A 101 10.59 2.45 -9.97
N ASP A 102 10.55 2.34 -11.29
CA ASP A 102 11.31 1.32 -12.04
C ASP A 102 12.79 1.67 -12.25
N ASP A 103 13.22 2.89 -11.89
CA ASP A 103 14.63 3.34 -11.90
C ASP A 103 15.35 3.02 -10.57
N GLU A 104 14.64 2.39 -9.62
CA GLU A 104 15.18 1.98 -8.33
C GLU A 104 15.02 0.47 -8.14
N ALA A 105 15.88 -0.11 -7.29
CA ALA A 105 15.85 -1.55 -7.02
C ALA A 105 14.47 -2.02 -6.54
N PHE A 106 13.96 -1.37 -5.48
CA PHE A 106 12.60 -1.59 -4.99
C PHE A 106 12.17 -0.44 -4.06
N SER A 107 11.66 0.64 -4.66
CA SER A 107 11.11 1.80 -3.96
C SER A 107 9.70 2.10 -4.46
N LEU A 108 8.83 2.54 -3.54
CA LEU A 108 7.44 2.88 -3.79
C LEU A 108 7.17 4.34 -3.38
N TYR A 109 6.41 5.05 -4.20
CA TYR A 109 6.02 6.45 -4.02
C TYR A 109 4.50 6.57 -3.95
N GLY A 110 4.01 7.69 -3.41
CA GLY A 110 2.57 7.93 -3.28
C GLY A 110 1.79 7.74 -4.58
N LEU A 111 0.60 7.14 -4.48
CA LEU A 111 -0.39 6.96 -5.55
C LEU A 111 -1.82 7.14 -5.00
N LEU A 112 -2.52 6.06 -4.65
CA LEU A 112 -3.83 6.16 -3.96
C LEU A 112 -3.64 6.60 -2.50
N ALA A 113 -2.52 6.21 -1.89
CA ALA A 113 -2.01 6.78 -0.66
C ALA A 113 -0.93 7.80 -0.98
N ASP A 114 -1.01 9.01 -0.42
CA ASP A 114 0.00 10.05 -0.63
C ASP A 114 1.26 9.80 0.19
N THR A 115 1.09 9.17 1.35
CA THR A 115 2.12 8.90 2.33
C THR A 115 1.88 7.57 3.02
N ALA A 116 2.96 7.00 3.54
CA ALA A 116 2.93 5.83 4.40
C ALA A 116 3.83 6.02 5.62
N ASP A 117 3.33 5.61 6.78
CA ASP A 117 4.12 5.49 8.01
C ASP A 117 4.43 4.00 8.23
N MET A 118 5.68 3.63 7.98
CA MET A 118 6.16 2.25 8.12
C MET A 118 7.05 2.14 9.36
N ASP A 119 6.64 1.28 10.31
CA ASP A 119 7.43 0.96 11.49
C ASP A 119 8.88 0.57 11.10
N PRO A 120 9.93 1.05 11.79
CA PRO A 120 11.31 0.72 11.46
C PRO A 120 11.62 -0.79 11.49
N GLU A 121 10.95 -1.52 12.39
CA GLU A 121 11.01 -3.00 12.48
C GLU A 121 10.03 -3.69 11.52
N ARG A 122 9.23 -2.91 10.77
CA ARG A 122 8.24 -3.34 9.78
C ARG A 122 7.16 -4.24 10.36
N ARG A 123 6.78 -4.00 11.62
CA ARG A 123 5.68 -4.70 12.30
C ARG A 123 4.31 -4.10 11.99
N SER A 124 4.28 -2.89 11.46
CA SER A 124 3.07 -2.25 10.94
C SER A 124 3.39 -1.29 9.80
N ILE A 125 2.36 -0.98 9.03
CA ILE A 125 2.36 0.12 8.08
C ILE A 125 0.99 0.80 8.07
N GLU A 126 1.01 2.11 8.03
CA GLU A 126 -0.16 2.98 7.92
C GLU A 126 -0.11 3.68 6.58
N PHE A 127 -1.25 3.74 5.91
CA PHE A 127 -1.41 4.46 4.65
C PHE A 127 -2.38 5.61 4.84
N HIS A 128 -1.99 6.79 4.37
CA HIS A 128 -2.85 7.97 4.34
C HIS A 128 -3.32 8.18 2.90
N LEU A 129 -4.64 8.08 2.69
CA LEU A 129 -5.25 8.09 1.37
C LEU A 129 -5.32 9.52 0.84
N ASP A 130 -4.95 9.72 -0.42
CA ASP A 130 -5.03 11.03 -1.07
C ASP A 130 -6.51 11.48 -1.11
N PRO A 131 -6.86 12.64 -0.52
CA PRO A 131 -8.24 13.14 -0.53
C PRO A 131 -8.78 13.39 -1.95
N ARG A 132 -7.90 13.54 -2.94
CA ARG A 132 -8.21 13.72 -4.37
C ARG A 132 -8.50 12.40 -5.09
N ALA A 133 -8.12 11.25 -4.51
CA ALA A 133 -8.34 9.95 -5.13
C ALA A 133 -9.83 9.67 -5.32
N LYS A 134 -10.20 9.36 -6.57
CA LYS A 134 -11.57 9.08 -7.00
C LYS A 134 -11.58 7.94 -7.99
N TRP A 135 -12.63 7.15 -7.93
CA TRP A 135 -12.97 6.17 -8.95
C TRP A 135 -13.37 6.86 -10.26
N SER A 136 -13.34 6.13 -11.36
CA SER A 136 -13.67 6.65 -12.70
C SER A 136 -15.13 7.13 -12.84
N ASP A 137 -16.02 6.67 -11.95
CA ASP A 137 -17.40 7.15 -11.82
C ASP A 137 -17.56 8.41 -10.95
N GLY A 138 -16.45 8.94 -10.42
CA GLY A 138 -16.38 10.14 -9.61
C GLY A 138 -16.55 9.93 -8.10
N GLN A 139 -16.87 8.72 -7.63
CA GLN A 139 -16.96 8.43 -6.20
C GLN A 139 -15.58 8.55 -5.53
N PRO A 140 -15.50 9.08 -4.29
CA PRO A 140 -14.23 9.14 -3.57
C PRO A 140 -13.74 7.73 -3.24
N MET A 141 -12.43 7.51 -3.36
CA MET A 141 -11.81 6.29 -2.84
C MET A 141 -11.65 6.41 -1.32
N THR A 142 -12.03 5.38 -0.55
CA THR A 142 -12.04 5.46 0.93
C THR A 142 -11.32 4.30 1.61
N ALA A 143 -11.12 4.42 2.93
CA ALA A 143 -10.55 3.35 3.75
C ALA A 143 -11.40 2.06 3.66
N GLU A 144 -12.71 2.19 3.51
CA GLU A 144 -13.64 1.08 3.34
C GLU A 144 -13.40 0.28 2.06
N ASP A 145 -12.92 0.90 0.98
CA ASP A 145 -12.51 0.21 -0.24
C ASP A 145 -11.29 -0.69 0.02
N VAL A 146 -10.34 -0.22 0.83
CA VAL A 146 -9.17 -1.03 1.23
C VAL A 146 -9.61 -2.21 2.08
N LEU A 147 -10.42 -1.98 3.12
CA LEU A 147 -10.92 -3.04 3.98
C LEU A 147 -11.69 -4.09 3.16
N PHE A 148 -12.59 -3.64 2.27
CA PHE A 148 -13.34 -4.51 1.37
C PHE A 148 -12.42 -5.31 0.44
N THR A 149 -11.41 -4.67 -0.15
CA THR A 149 -10.44 -5.32 -1.05
C THR A 149 -9.78 -6.51 -0.39
N TYR A 150 -9.22 -6.31 0.82
CA TYR A 150 -8.51 -7.38 1.52
C TYR A 150 -9.46 -8.48 2.01
N ASP A 151 -10.68 -8.12 2.39
CA ASP A 151 -11.73 -9.08 2.75
C ASP A 151 -12.12 -9.97 1.55
N VAL A 152 -12.52 -9.36 0.43
CA VAL A 152 -12.95 -10.12 -0.76
C VAL A 152 -11.81 -10.90 -1.40
N PHE A 153 -10.59 -10.35 -1.43
CA PHE A 153 -9.42 -11.09 -1.93
C PHE A 153 -9.11 -12.31 -1.08
N THR A 154 -9.25 -12.21 0.26
CA THR A 154 -8.98 -13.35 1.15
C THR A 154 -9.93 -14.51 0.87
N GLU A 155 -11.21 -14.21 0.64
CA GLU A 155 -12.22 -15.25 0.42
C GLU A 155 -12.22 -15.79 -1.01
N GLN A 156 -12.07 -14.93 -2.02
CA GLN A 156 -12.36 -15.27 -3.41
C GLN A 156 -11.23 -14.93 -4.39
N GLY A 157 -10.20 -14.25 -3.91
CA GLY A 157 -9.04 -13.92 -4.71
C GLY A 157 -8.23 -15.15 -5.10
N ARG A 158 -7.67 -15.15 -6.30
CA ARG A 158 -6.61 -16.10 -6.66
C ARG A 158 -5.31 -15.78 -5.92
N PRO A 159 -4.39 -16.75 -5.80
CA PRO A 159 -3.01 -16.43 -5.43
C PRO A 159 -2.37 -15.42 -6.41
N PRO A 160 -1.60 -14.44 -5.92
CA PRO A 160 -1.18 -14.28 -4.53
C PRO A 160 -2.13 -13.43 -3.64
N TYR A 161 -3.24 -12.90 -4.19
CA TYR A 161 -4.12 -11.96 -3.48
C TYR A 161 -4.79 -12.57 -2.25
N SER A 162 -5.29 -13.80 -2.35
CA SER A 162 -5.91 -14.50 -1.20
C SER A 162 -4.95 -14.81 -0.06
N ALA A 163 -3.65 -14.81 -0.32
CA ALA A 163 -2.66 -15.10 0.70
C ALA A 163 -2.24 -13.86 1.52
N ARG A 164 -2.62 -12.65 1.12
CA ARG A 164 -2.11 -11.40 1.72
C ARG A 164 -2.42 -11.30 3.22
N MET A 165 -3.67 -11.58 3.60
CA MET A 165 -4.10 -11.49 5.00
C MET A 165 -3.49 -12.56 5.91
N SER A 166 -2.84 -13.60 5.36
CA SER A 166 -2.17 -14.61 6.20
C SER A 166 -1.01 -14.05 7.04
N MET A 167 -0.42 -12.93 6.60
CA MET A 167 0.68 -12.23 7.29
C MET A 167 0.18 -11.02 8.12
N VAL A 168 -1.11 -10.72 8.07
CA VAL A 168 -1.71 -9.55 8.71
C VAL A 168 -2.44 -10.00 9.97
N ALA A 169 -1.98 -9.54 11.13
CA ALA A 169 -2.67 -9.74 12.41
C ALA A 169 -3.95 -8.91 12.49
N LYS A 170 -3.91 -7.67 11.98
CA LYS A 170 -5.02 -6.73 12.03
C LYS A 170 -4.96 -5.77 10.85
N LEU A 171 -6.10 -5.57 10.20
CA LEU A 171 -6.35 -4.47 9.27
C LEU A 171 -7.49 -3.64 9.86
N GLU A 172 -7.23 -2.35 10.09
CA GLU A 172 -8.23 -1.46 10.67
C GLU A 172 -8.19 -0.07 10.04
N LYS A 173 -9.35 0.57 10.01
CA LYS A 173 -9.49 2.00 9.74
C LYS A 173 -9.06 2.76 11.01
N ILE A 174 -8.11 3.68 10.87
CA ILE A 174 -7.59 4.51 11.97
C ILE A 174 -7.94 6.00 11.82
N GLY A 175 -8.71 6.33 10.77
CA GLY A 175 -9.22 7.66 10.47
C GLY A 175 -10.01 7.63 9.17
N ASP A 176 -10.64 8.73 8.78
CA ASP A 176 -11.51 8.76 7.59
C ASP A 176 -10.79 8.42 6.29
N ARG A 177 -9.49 8.74 6.22
CA ARG A 177 -8.62 8.49 5.07
C ARG A 177 -7.35 7.76 5.48
N SER A 178 -7.43 6.87 6.48
CA SER A 178 -6.25 6.16 6.95
C SER A 178 -6.55 4.74 7.38
N VAL A 179 -5.67 3.83 6.98
CA VAL A 179 -5.74 2.40 7.29
C VAL A 179 -4.42 1.93 7.86
N ARG A 180 -4.48 1.04 8.85
CA ARG A 180 -3.32 0.44 9.50
C ARG A 180 -3.33 -1.06 9.28
N PHE A 181 -2.20 -1.58 8.83
CA PHE A 181 -1.89 -3.00 8.82
C PHE A 181 -0.92 -3.29 9.97
N THR A 182 -1.29 -4.18 10.88
CA THR A 182 -0.40 -4.77 11.87
C THR A 182 -0.08 -6.19 11.45
N PHE A 183 1.19 -6.54 11.42
CA PHE A 183 1.69 -7.81 10.90
C PHE A 183 1.90 -8.86 12.00
N ASN A 184 1.76 -10.13 11.63
CA ASN A 184 2.02 -11.27 12.53
C ASN A 184 3.42 -11.87 12.28
N ASP A 185 3.72 -12.98 12.96
CA ASP A 185 4.99 -13.70 12.92
C ASP A 185 5.34 -14.33 11.56
N LYS A 186 4.36 -14.47 10.65
CA LYS A 186 4.58 -14.94 9.28
C LYS A 186 5.05 -13.82 8.35
N ALA A 187 4.90 -12.57 8.75
CA ALA A 187 5.37 -11.44 7.98
C ALA A 187 6.90 -11.35 7.99
N ASN A 188 7.44 -10.70 6.96
CA ASN A 188 8.85 -10.40 6.85
C ASN A 188 9.03 -8.93 6.45
N ARG A 189 10.29 -8.49 6.31
CA ARG A 189 10.60 -7.11 5.98
C ARG A 189 10.03 -6.64 4.63
N GLU A 190 9.71 -7.55 3.71
CA GLU A 190 9.12 -7.22 2.40
C GLU A 190 7.59 -7.04 2.48
N THR A 191 6.93 -7.65 3.48
CA THR A 191 5.47 -7.67 3.61
C THR A 191 4.82 -6.28 3.46
N PRO A 192 5.30 -5.19 4.09
CA PRO A 192 4.68 -3.86 3.92
C PRO A 192 4.67 -3.37 2.47
N LEU A 193 5.75 -3.61 1.70
CA LEU A 193 5.84 -3.19 0.31
C LEU A 193 4.91 -4.01 -0.59
N VAL A 194 4.76 -5.30 -0.28
CA VAL A 194 3.81 -6.19 -0.98
C VAL A 194 2.36 -5.76 -0.73
N ILE A 195 2.04 -5.31 0.48
CA ILE A 195 0.75 -4.71 0.83
C ILE A 195 0.56 -3.41 0.04
N ALA A 196 1.55 -2.52 0.07
CA ALA A 196 1.51 -1.24 -0.65
C ALA A 196 1.26 -1.38 -2.16
N MET A 197 1.80 -2.44 -2.79
CA MET A 197 1.60 -2.75 -4.22
C MET A 197 0.35 -3.57 -4.54
N THR A 198 -0.49 -3.90 -3.56
CA THR A 198 -1.73 -4.66 -3.82
C THR A 198 -2.78 -3.73 -4.42
N PRO A 199 -3.35 -4.04 -5.62
CA PRO A 199 -4.39 -3.23 -6.23
C PRO A 199 -5.65 -3.14 -5.36
N ILE A 200 -6.30 -1.99 -5.36
CA ILE A 200 -7.56 -1.73 -4.62
C ILE A 200 -8.76 -1.83 -5.56
N VAL A 201 -9.86 -2.39 -5.07
CA VAL A 201 -11.14 -2.47 -5.78
C VAL A 201 -12.22 -1.61 -5.10
N PRO A 202 -13.13 -0.99 -5.87
CA PRO A 202 -14.22 -0.19 -5.34
C PRO A 202 -15.27 -1.07 -4.64
N LYS A 203 -15.50 -0.84 -3.36
CA LYS A 203 -16.51 -1.54 -2.57
C LYS A 203 -17.91 -1.35 -3.14
N HIS A 204 -18.21 -0.19 -3.71
CA HIS A 204 -19.55 0.11 -4.21
C HIS A 204 -19.86 -0.52 -5.57
N ALA A 205 -18.84 -0.94 -6.33
CA ALA A 205 -19.04 -1.52 -7.67
C ALA A 205 -18.80 -3.04 -7.73
N PHE A 206 -18.20 -3.63 -6.68
CA PHE A 206 -18.03 -5.07 -6.56
C PHE A 206 -18.96 -5.63 -5.47
N ASP A 207 -19.64 -6.73 -5.81
CA ASP A 207 -20.37 -7.53 -4.84
C ASP A 207 -19.50 -8.71 -4.40
N LYS A 208 -19.30 -8.83 -3.08
CA LYS A 208 -18.53 -9.92 -2.48
C LYS A 208 -19.06 -11.27 -2.92
N GLU A 209 -20.38 -11.51 -2.96
CA GLU A 209 -20.95 -12.84 -3.27
C GLU A 209 -20.74 -13.30 -4.72
N THR A 210 -20.42 -12.36 -5.61
CA THR A 210 -20.25 -12.63 -7.04
C THR A 210 -18.85 -12.28 -7.54
N PHE A 211 -17.93 -11.98 -6.62
CA PHE A 211 -16.60 -11.51 -6.97
C PHE A 211 -15.83 -12.56 -7.79
N ASP A 212 -15.99 -13.84 -7.48
CA ASP A 212 -15.37 -14.98 -8.18
C ASP A 212 -15.88 -15.23 -9.62
N ARG A 213 -16.84 -14.43 -10.10
CA ARG A 213 -17.42 -14.56 -11.44
C ARG A 213 -16.68 -13.72 -12.46
N THR A 214 -16.65 -14.23 -13.69
CA THR A 214 -16.15 -13.47 -14.83
C THR A 214 -17.09 -12.32 -15.17
N THR A 215 -16.54 -11.23 -15.66
CA THR A 215 -17.30 -10.05 -16.09
C THR A 215 -16.73 -9.47 -17.38
N LEU A 216 -17.60 -8.92 -18.21
CA LEU A 216 -17.26 -8.06 -19.34
C LEU A 216 -17.76 -6.63 -19.14
N LYS A 217 -18.29 -6.32 -17.94
CA LYS A 217 -18.60 -4.97 -17.53
C LYS A 217 -17.29 -4.26 -17.19
N PRO A 218 -16.97 -3.15 -17.87
CA PRO A 218 -15.81 -2.31 -17.52
C PRO A 218 -15.91 -1.75 -16.10
#